data_AF-A0A2E3J0G3-F1
#
_entry.id   AF-A0A2E3J0G3-F1
#
_cell.length_a   1.000
_cell.length_b   1.000
_cell.length_c   1.000
_cell.angle_alpha   90.00
_cell.angle_beta   90.00
_cell.angle_gamma   90.00
#
_symmetry.space_group_name_H-M   'P 1'
#
loop_
_entity.id
_entity.type
_entity.pdbx_description
1 polymer ?
#
loop_
_entity_poly.entity_id
_entity_poly.type
_entity_poly.pdbx_seq_one_letter_code
_entity_poly.pdbx_strand_id
1 'polypeptide(L)' 'MGLAMAYFKRVFAKLGIMGELLSFFWERKLWWMIPMILMLLLFGLLIVFTHGTAVAPFIYTLF' A
#
# COMPACT_ATOMS: atom_id res chain seq x y z
N MET A 1 -5.59 4.95 35.26
CA MET A 1 -6.43 4.72 34.05
C MET A 1 -6.40 5.95 33.12
N GLY A 2 -5.22 6.45 32.73
CA GLY A 2 -5.08 7.70 31.95
C GLY A 2 -4.03 7.65 30.83
N LEU A 3 -3.01 6.79 30.96
CA LEU A 3 -1.96 6.62 29.96
C LEU A 3 -2.45 5.96 28.66
N ALA A 4 -3.32 4.95 28.75
CA ALA A 4 -3.92 4.32 27.58
C ALA A 4 -4.74 5.32 26.75
N MET A 5 -5.59 6.13 27.40
CA MET A 5 -6.41 7.14 26.73
C MET A 5 -5.55 8.21 26.03
N ALA A 6 -4.48 8.66 26.68
CA ALA A 6 -3.54 9.62 26.10
C ALA A 6 -2.78 9.04 24.90
N TYR A 7 -2.42 7.76 24.96
CA TYR A 7 -1.78 7.04 23.86
C TYR A 7 -2.71 6.92 22.65
N PHE A 8 -3.95 6.46 22.87
CA PHE A 8 -4.96 6.39 21.80
C PHE A 8 -5.21 7.76 21.17
N LYS A 9 -5.38 8.83 21.96
CA LYS A 9 -5.53 10.19 21.40
C LYS A 9 -4.36 10.61 20.51
N ARG A 10 -3.12 10.27 20.89
CA ARG A 10 -1.93 10.56 20.05
C ARG A 10 -1.91 9.74 18.76
N VAL A 11 -2.29 8.47 18.81
CA VAL A 11 -2.40 7.62 17.61
C VAL A 11 -3.48 8.17 16.67
N PHE A 12 -4.66 8.49 17.18
CA PHE A 12 -5.73 9.12 16.40
C PHE A 12 -5.32 10.49 15.81
N ALA A 13 -4.60 11.31 16.57
CA ALA A 13 -4.07 12.57 16.05
C ALA A 13 -3.08 12.35 14.90
N LYS A 14 -2.23 11.32 14.97
CA LYS A 14 -1.31 10.95 13.87
C LYS A 14 -2.04 10.41 12.64
N LEU A 15 -3.15 9.67 12.84
CA LEU A 15 -4.00 9.21 11.74
C LEU A 15 -4.67 10.39 11.01
N GLY A 16 -5.03 11.46 11.73
CA GLY A 16 -5.55 12.70 11.15
C GLY A 16 -4.58 13.33 10.15
N ILE A 17 -3.29 13.42 10.50
CA ILE A 17 -2.22 13.93 9.61
C ILE A 17 -2.13 13.10 8.32
N MET A 18 -2.29 11.77 8.42
CA MET A 18 -2.28 10.89 7.25
C MET A 18 -3.49 11.14 6.33
N GLY A 19 -4.66 11.44 6.91
CA GLY A 19 -5.85 11.84 6.17
C GLY A 19 -5.71 13.19 5.45
N GLU A 20 -5.07 14.17 6.08
CA GLU A 20 -4.74 15.47 5.46
C GLU A 20 -3.77 15.32 4.27
N LEU A 21 -2.80 14.41 4.39
CA LEU A 21 -1.89 14.09 3.28
C LEU A 21 -2.65 13.46 2.11
N LEU A 22 -3.57 12.53 2.39
CA LEU A 22 -4.40 11.89 1.37
C LEU A 22 -5.35 12.88 0.69
N SER A 23 -5.95 13.81 1.45
CA SER A 23 -6.81 14.84 0.87
C SER A 23 -6.02 15.78 -0.06
N PHE A 24 -4.78 16.13 0.31
CA PHE A 24 -3.87 16.89 -0.55
C PHE A 24 -3.54 16.18 -1.87
N PHE A 25 -3.31 14.88 -1.84
CA PHE A 25 -3.09 14.08 -3.07
C PHE A 25 -4.34 14.09 -3.98
N TRP A 26 -5.52 14.05 -3.37
CA TRP A 26 -6.81 14.08 -4.05
C TRP A 26 -7.06 15.43 -4.73
N GLU A 27 -6.78 16.53 -4.03
CA GLU A 27 -6.89 17.91 -4.51
C GLU A 27 -5.98 18.16 -5.72
N ARG A 28 -4.75 17.60 -5.67
CA ARG A 28 -3.79 17.70 -6.78
C ARG A 28 -4.06 16.75 -7.95
N LYS A 29 -5.18 16.02 -7.92
CA LYS A 29 -5.56 15.03 -8.94
C LYS A 29 -4.49 13.94 -9.17
N LEU A 30 -3.68 13.62 -8.16
CA LEU A 30 -2.68 12.55 -8.22
C LEU A 30 -3.28 11.14 -8.13
N TRP A 31 -4.54 10.98 -8.55
CA TRP A 31 -5.29 9.73 -8.51
C TRP A 31 -4.68 8.66 -9.41
N TRP A 32 -3.92 9.09 -10.42
CA TRP A 32 -3.12 8.23 -11.30
C TRP A 32 -2.02 7.46 -10.56
N MET A 33 -1.68 7.83 -9.33
CA MET A 33 -0.76 7.03 -8.49
C MET A 33 -1.39 5.71 -8.04
N ILE A 34 -2.72 5.65 -7.89
CA ILE A 34 -3.44 4.45 -7.46
C ILE A 34 -3.20 3.27 -8.43
N PRO A 35 -3.44 3.39 -9.75
CA PRO A 35 -3.19 2.29 -10.68
C PRO A 35 -1.71 1.91 -10.75
N MET A 36 -0.78 2.87 -10.61
CA MET A 36 0.66 2.57 -10.58
C MET A 36 1.04 1.74 -9.36
N ILE A 37 0.58 2.14 -8.16
CA ILE A 37 0.81 1.41 -6.91
C ILE A 37 0.17 0.01 -6.99
N LEU A 38 -1.04 -0.10 -7.55
CA LEU A 38 -1.70 -1.38 -7.77
C LEU A 38 -0.87 -2.32 -8.65
N MET A 39 -0.31 -1.82 -9.76
CA MET A 39 0.56 -2.62 -10.63
C MET A 39 1.84 -3.05 -9.91
N LEU A 40 2.47 -2.17 -9.12
CA LEU A 40 3.64 -2.52 -8.32
C LEU A 40 3.32 -3.59 -7.27
N LEU A 41 2.18 -3.49 -6.59
CA LEU A 41 1.71 -4.50 -5.65
C LEU A 41 1.42 -5.82 -6.37
N LEU A 42 0.79 -5.79 -7.55
CA LEU A 42 0.53 -6.98 -8.35
C LEU A 42 1.83 -7.69 -8.74
N PHE A 43 2.84 -6.95 -9.20
CA PHE A 43 4.15 -7.53 -9.51
C PHE A 43 4.86 -8.06 -8.27
N GLY A 44 4.82 -7.34 -7.15
CA GLY A 44 5.37 -7.83 -5.88
C GLY A 44 4.70 -9.13 -5.44
N LEU A 45 3.37 -9.20 -5.56
CA LEU A 45 2.58 -10.37 -5.25
C LEU A 45 2.92 -11.55 -6.18
N LEU A 46 3.04 -11.29 -7.49
CA LEU A 46 3.49 -12.28 -8.47
C LEU A 46 4.90 -12.80 -8.13
N ILE A 47 5.85 -11.95 -7.76
CA ILE A 47 7.21 -12.38 -7.40
C ILE A 47 7.18 -13.29 -6.17
N VAL A 48 6.43 -12.90 -5.12
CA VAL A 48 6.30 -13.70 -3.90
C VAL A 48 5.65 -15.05 -4.20
N PHE A 49 4.63 -15.10 -5.05
CA PHE A 49 3.92 -16.33 -5.40
C PHE A 49 4.59 -17.17 -6.49
N THR A 50 5.53 -16.63 -7.26
CA THR A 50 6.25 -17.36 -8.30
C THR A 50 7.55 -17.97 -7.77
N HIS A 51 8.10 -17.47 -6.68
CA HIS A 51 9.20 -18.12 -5.99
C HIS A 51 8.76 -19.49 -5.40
N GLY A 52 9.30 -20.58 -5.97
CA GLY A 52 9.11 -21.94 -5.46
C GLY A 52 7.81 -22.64 -5.91
N THR A 53 7.03 -22.05 -6.82
CA THR A 53 5.79 -22.64 -7.34
C THR A 53 5.96 -23.19 -8.75
N ALA A 54 5.13 -24.18 -9.12
CA ALA A 54 5.08 -24.75 -10.46
C ALA A 54 4.71 -23.75 -11.57
N VAL A 55 4.43 -22.48 -11.21
CA VAL A 55 4.11 -21.39 -12.13
C VAL A 55 5.37 -20.75 -12.73
N ALA A 56 6.52 -20.83 -12.05
CA ALA A 56 7.78 -20.22 -12.52
C ALA A 56 8.20 -20.62 -13.96
N PRO A 57 8.12 -21.91 -14.38
CA PRO A 57 8.49 -22.32 -15.74
C PRO A 57 7.64 -21.66 -16.84
N PHE A 58 6.36 -21.41 -16.57
CA PHE A 58 5.44 -20.80 -17.55
C PHE A 58 5.76 -19.33 -17.82
N ILE A 59 6.28 -18.62 -16.81
CA ILE A 59 6.75 -17.24 -16.97
C ILE A 59 7.96 -17.21 -17.91
N TYR A 60 8.91 -18.13 -17.74
CA TYR A 60 10.09 -18.21 -18.61
C TYR A 60 9.77 -18.60 -20.06
N THR A 61 8.61 -19.20 -20.34
CA THR A 61 8.22 -19.53 -21.72
C THR A 61 7.49 -18.40 -22.45
N LEU A 62 6.99 -17.40 -21.72
CA LEU A 62 6.25 -16.25 -22.29
C LEU A 62 7.17 -15.07 -22.67
N PHE A 63 8.45 -15.13 -22.31
CA PHE A 63 9.50 -14.16 -22.62
C PHE A 63 10.64 -14.85 -23.36
#